data_AF-A0A929A527-F1
#
_entry.id   AF-A0A929A527-F1
#
_cell.length_a   1.000
_cell.length_b   1.000
_cell.length_c   1.000
_cell.angle_alpha   90.00
_cell.angle_beta   90.00
_cell.angle_gamma   90.00
#
_symmetry.space_group_name_H-M   'P 1'
#
loop_
_entity.id
_entity.type
_entity.pdbx_description
1 polymer ?
#
loop_
_entity_poly.entity_id
_entity_poly.type
_entity_poly.pdbx_seq_one_letter_code
_entity_poly.pdbx_strand_id
1 'polypeptide(L)'
;MSYRKHQTPLEHRRVLQLAREYRQQGFDVTIYPASEDLPTELAQCPLDLVAKGEDKVIAIEVRTRENLTLNGSEDLRRMAGKIESLPKWDFQLVVTNPRRPQAS
;
A
#
# COMPACT_ATOMS: atom_id res chain seq x y z
N MET A 1 -13.41 -7.20 7.51
CA MET A 1 -13.58 -5.73 7.70
C MET A 1 -12.46 -5.04 6.93
N SER A 2 -12.76 -4.03 6.11
CA SER A 2 -11.70 -3.35 5.32
C SER A 2 -10.84 -2.49 6.24
N TYR A 3 -9.53 -2.80 6.29
CA TYR A 3 -8.54 -2.06 7.08
C TYR A 3 -8.63 -0.54 6.85
N ARG A 4 -9.03 -0.11 5.64
CA ARG A 4 -9.17 1.31 5.28
C ARG A 4 -10.05 2.10 6.25
N LYS A 5 -11.01 1.47 6.94
CA LYS A 5 -11.84 2.15 7.96
C LYS A 5 -11.05 2.56 9.22
N HIS A 6 -9.86 2.01 9.41
CA HIS A 6 -8.97 2.25 10.55
C HIS A 6 -7.69 2.99 10.14
N GLN A 7 -7.63 3.50 8.92
CA GLN A 7 -6.46 4.24 8.46
C GLN A 7 -6.27 5.52 9.28
N THR A 8 -5.07 5.66 9.83
CA THR A 8 -4.65 6.80 10.63
C THR A 8 -4.25 7.98 9.75
N PRO A 9 -4.27 9.21 10.30
CA PRO A 9 -3.72 10.37 9.61
C PRO A 9 -2.21 10.27 9.28
N LEU A 10 -1.46 9.39 9.94
CA LEU A 10 -0.04 9.15 9.64
C LEU A 10 0.12 8.27 8.40
N GLU A 11 -0.66 7.18 8.32
CA GLU A 11 -0.69 6.31 7.14
C GLU A 11 -1.14 7.09 5.91
N HIS A 12 -2.24 7.85 6.02
CA HIS A 12 -2.73 8.68 4.90
C HIS A 12 -1.67 9.68 4.42
N ARG A 13 -1.01 10.40 5.33
CA ARG A 13 0.08 11.32 4.96
C ARG A 13 1.23 10.60 4.26
N ARG A 14 1.59 9.40 4.71
CA ARG A 14 2.65 8.61 4.06
C ARG A 14 2.23 8.12 2.68
N VAL A 15 0.96 7.74 2.47
CA VAL A 15 0.41 7.39 1.15
C VAL A 15 0.57 8.55 0.18
N LEU A 16 0.17 9.76 0.57
CA LEU A 16 0.32 10.96 -0.27
C LEU A 16 1.79 11.27 -0.60
N GLN A 17 2.68 11.09 0.38
CA GLN A 17 4.11 11.29 0.19
C GLN A 17 4.70 10.28 -0.80
N LEU A 18 4.40 8.99 -0.63
CA LEU A 18 4.81 7.93 -1.56
C LEU A 18 4.30 8.19 -2.97
N ALA A 19 3.06 8.65 -3.11
CA ALA A 19 2.51 8.97 -4.42
C ALA A 19 3.30 10.07 -5.14
N ARG A 20 3.73 11.11 -4.40
CA ARG A 20 4.61 12.14 -4.96
C ARG A 20 5.98 11.57 -5.31
N GLU A 21 6.58 10.77 -4.43
CA GLU A 21 7.90 10.15 -4.64
C GLU A 21 7.92 9.27 -5.91
N TYR A 22 6.90 8.43 -6.10
CA TYR A 22 6.80 7.56 -7.28
C TYR A 22 6.49 8.33 -8.58
N ARG A 23 5.63 9.36 -8.52
CA ARG A 23 5.40 10.23 -9.69
C ARG A 23 6.68 10.93 -10.13
N GLN A 24 7.50 11.40 -9.18
CA GLN A 24 8.79 12.01 -9.49
C GLN A 24 9.80 11.02 -10.11
N GLN A 25 9.64 9.73 -9.85
CA GLN A 25 10.42 8.65 -10.47
C GLN A 25 9.87 8.22 -11.83
N GLY A 26 8.78 8.83 -12.33
CA GLY A 26 8.20 8.53 -13.63
C GLY A 26 7.09 7.47 -13.63
N PHE A 27 6.60 7.07 -12.46
CA PHE A 27 5.46 6.15 -12.38
C PHE A 27 4.14 6.87 -12.55
N ASP A 28 3.18 6.22 -13.22
CA ASP A 28 1.77 6.58 -13.13
C ASP A 28 1.19 6.03 -11.81
N VAL A 29 0.58 6.88 -11.00
CA VAL A 29 0.22 6.55 -9.62
C VAL A 29 -1.26 6.77 -9.36
N THR A 30 -1.94 5.68 -9.01
CA THR A 30 -3.31 5.65 -8.51
C THR A 30 -3.31 5.47 -7.00
N ILE A 31 -3.98 6.37 -6.28
CA ILE A 31 -4.18 6.28 -4.83
C ILE A 31 -5.60 5.75 -4.58
N TYR A 32 -5.74 4.81 -3.65
CA TYR A 32 -7.00 4.15 -3.34
C TYR A 32 -7.71 3.61 -4.60
N PRO A 33 -7.04 2.78 -5.43
CA PRO A 33 -7.63 2.24 -6.65
C PRO A 33 -8.99 1.60 -6.37
N ALA A 34 -9.92 1.80 -7.29
CA ALA A 34 -11.18 1.08 -7.27
C ALA A 34 -10.94 -0.38 -7.71
N SER A 35 -11.85 -1.28 -7.35
CA SER A 35 -11.75 -2.69 -7.72
C SER A 35 -11.69 -2.92 -9.24
N GLU A 36 -12.31 -2.03 -10.01
CA GLU A 36 -12.34 -2.04 -11.48
C GLU A 36 -11.01 -1.59 -12.13
N ASP A 37 -10.15 -0.88 -11.40
CA ASP A 37 -8.83 -0.43 -11.87
C ASP A 37 -7.73 -1.50 -11.69
N LEU A 38 -8.09 -2.61 -11.05
CA LEU A 38 -7.20 -3.68 -10.63
C LEU A 38 -7.47 -4.97 -11.42
N PRO A 39 -6.46 -5.86 -11.56
CA PRO A 39 -6.68 -7.23 -11.97
C PRO A 39 -7.72 -7.93 -11.07
N THR A 40 -8.50 -8.85 -11.63
CA THR A 40 -9.59 -9.57 -10.94
C THR A 40 -9.11 -10.23 -9.65
N GLU A 41 -7.87 -10.75 -9.64
CA GLU A 41 -7.22 -11.39 -8.51
C GLU A 41 -7.07 -10.44 -7.30
N LEU A 42 -6.90 -9.14 -7.59
CA LEU A 42 -6.66 -8.06 -6.65
C LEU A 42 -7.90 -7.18 -6.39
N ALA A 43 -9.03 -7.43 -7.06
CA ALA A 43 -10.24 -6.61 -6.92
C ALA A 43 -10.77 -6.50 -5.48
N GLN A 44 -10.44 -7.46 -4.62
CA GLN A 44 -10.79 -7.47 -3.19
C GLN A 44 -9.65 -7.06 -2.26
N CYS A 45 -8.49 -6.70 -2.79
CA CYS A 45 -7.33 -6.25 -2.02
C CYS A 45 -7.46 -4.75 -1.77
N PRO A 46 -7.48 -4.28 -0.50
CA PRO A 46 -7.76 -2.89 -0.17
C PRO A 46 -6.55 -1.95 -0.36
N LEU A 47 -5.80 -2.11 -1.46
CA LEU A 47 -4.51 -1.43 -1.72
C LEU A 47 -4.57 0.07 -1.49
N ASP A 48 -3.61 0.62 -0.76
CA ASP A 48 -3.53 2.08 -0.55
C ASP A 48 -3.04 2.81 -1.81
N LEU A 49 -2.12 2.20 -2.56
CA LEU A 49 -1.48 2.82 -3.71
C LEU A 49 -1.03 1.78 -4.75
N VAL A 50 -1.18 2.11 -6.03
CA VAL A 50 -0.59 1.38 -7.15
C VAL A 50 0.24 2.33 -8.01
N ALA A 51 1.51 2.00 -8.21
CA ALA A 51 2.43 2.73 -9.07
C ALA A 51 2.79 1.87 -10.29
N LYS A 52 2.37 2.29 -11.48
CA LYS A 52 2.63 1.61 -12.77
C LYS A 52 3.80 2.30 -13.47
N GLY A 53 4.89 1.56 -13.64
CA GLY A 53 6.03 1.96 -14.47
C GLY A 53 6.01 1.22 -15.81
N GLU A 54 7.03 1.43 -16.64
CA GLU A 54 7.15 0.80 -17.95
C GLU A 54 7.25 -0.74 -17.86
N ASP A 55 8.04 -1.24 -16.91
CA ASP A 55 8.33 -2.68 -16.77
C ASP A 55 7.86 -3.33 -15.47
N LYS A 56 7.22 -2.57 -14.58
CA LYS A 56 6.72 -3.10 -13.32
C LYS A 56 5.56 -2.32 -12.76
N VAL A 57 4.75 -2.99 -11.96
CA VAL A 57 3.65 -2.43 -11.18
C VAL A 57 3.93 -2.69 -9.71
N ILE A 58 3.90 -1.63 -8.91
CA ILE A 58 4.15 -1.73 -7.46
C ILE A 58 2.82 -1.49 -6.74
N ALA A 59 2.33 -2.52 -6.06
CA ALA A 59 1.18 -2.44 -5.17
C ALA A 59 1.67 -2.20 -3.74
N ILE A 60 1.17 -1.14 -3.11
CA ILE A 60 1.68 -0.65 -1.83
C ILE A 60 0.58 -0.60 -0.79
N GLU A 61 0.94 -1.07 0.39
CA GLU A 61 0.12 -0.99 1.58
C GLU A 61 0.88 -0.28 2.69
N VAL A 62 0.25 0.71 3.32
CA VAL A 62 0.89 1.52 4.37
C VAL A 62 0.28 1.17 5.72
N ARG A 63 1.12 0.92 6.72
CA ARG A 63 0.69 0.57 8.08
C ARG A 63 1.43 1.37 9.14
N THR A 64 0.77 1.73 10.23
CA THR A 64 1.46 1.98 11.50
C THR A 64 1.73 0.67 12.23
N ARG A 65 2.63 0.68 13.21
CA ARG A 65 2.90 -0.49 14.06
C ARG A 65 1.66 -0.94 14.85
N GLU A 66 0.80 0.01 15.24
CA GLU A 66 -0.47 -0.27 15.91
C GLU A 66 -1.46 -0.97 14.97
N ASN A 67 -1.46 -0.57 13.69
CA ASN A 67 -2.33 -1.13 12.67
C ASN A 67 -1.74 -2.34 11.91
N LEU A 68 -0.46 -2.68 12.13
CA LEU A 68 0.20 -3.79 11.46
C LEU A 68 -0.46 -5.15 11.79
N THR A 69 -1.07 -5.25 12.97
CA THR A 69 -1.78 -6.45 13.44
C THR A 69 -3.30 -6.37 13.19
N LEU A 70 -3.84 -5.20 12.85
CA LEU A 70 -5.25 -5.04 12.49
C LEU A 70 -5.50 -5.76 11.15
N ASN A 71 -6.44 -6.70 11.14
CA ASN A 71 -6.71 -7.73 10.12
C ASN A 71 -5.76 -8.94 10.06
N GLY A 72 -4.75 -9.01 10.93
CA GLY A 72 -3.87 -10.16 11.08
C GLY A 72 -2.84 -10.33 9.96
N SER A 73 -1.70 -10.96 10.30
CA SER A 73 -0.61 -11.24 9.35
C SER A 73 -1.00 -12.14 8.16
N GLU A 74 -2.13 -12.84 8.25
CA GLU A 74 -2.66 -13.71 7.20
C GLU A 74 -3.23 -12.92 6.03
N ASP A 75 -3.82 -11.74 6.26
CA ASP A 75 -4.38 -10.91 5.17
C ASP A 75 -3.26 -10.33 4.30
N LEU A 76 -2.19 -9.82 4.94
CA LEU A 76 -1.00 -9.34 4.24
C LEU A 76 -0.29 -10.46 3.47
N ARG A 77 -0.16 -11.66 4.05
CA ARG A 77 0.41 -12.82 3.34
C ARG A 77 -0.42 -13.23 2.13
N ARG A 78 -1.74 -13.28 2.27
CA ARG A 78 -2.66 -13.61 1.18
C ARG A 78 -2.58 -12.56 0.07
N MET A 79 -2.50 -11.28 0.41
CA MET A 79 -2.31 -10.21 -0.56
C MET A 79 -0.97 -10.34 -1.29
N ALA A 80 0.13 -10.51 -0.56
CA ALA A 80 1.46 -10.69 -1.13
C ALA A 80 1.48 -11.85 -2.13
N GLY A 81 0.97 -13.03 -1.74
CA GLY A 81 0.94 -14.20 -2.62
C GLY A 81 0.11 -14.00 -3.90
N LYS A 82 -1.00 -13.25 -3.83
CA LYS A 82 -1.78 -12.90 -5.02
C LYS A 82 -1.02 -11.95 -5.94
N ILE A 83 -0.36 -10.93 -5.38
CA ILE A 83 0.35 -9.91 -6.15
C ILE A 83 1.59 -10.51 -6.81
N GLU A 84 2.37 -11.30 -6.08
CA GLU A 84 3.57 -11.98 -6.59
C GLU A 84 3.25 -13.02 -7.68
N SER A 85 2.01 -13.51 -7.74
CA SER A 85 1.56 -14.40 -8.82
C SER A 85 1.31 -13.69 -10.16
N LEU A 86 1.25 -12.35 -10.15
CA LEU A 86 1.00 -11.55 -11.34
C LEU A 86 2.33 -11.13 -12.00
N PRO A 87 2.49 -11.31 -13.33
CA PRO A 87 3.71 -10.91 -14.02
C PRO A 87 4.00 -9.42 -13.86
N LYS A 88 5.25 -9.08 -13.50
CA LYS A 88 5.73 -7.70 -13.31
C LYS A 88 5.13 -6.96 -12.11
N TRP A 89 4.38 -7.62 -11.22
CA TRP A 89 3.84 -7.01 -10.01
C TRP A 89 4.73 -7.25 -8.79
N ASP A 90 4.99 -6.20 -8.03
CA ASP A 90 5.70 -6.24 -6.75
C ASP A 90 4.78 -5.76 -5.62
N PHE A 91 4.81 -6.45 -4.47
CA PHE A 91 4.13 -5.98 -3.26
C PHE A 91 5.11 -5.26 -2.32
N GLN A 92 4.72 -4.09 -1.82
CA GLN A 92 5.47 -3.38 -0.79
C GLN A 92 4.60 -3.07 0.42
N LEU A 93 5.06 -3.52 1.59
CA LEU A 93 4.52 -3.10 2.88
C LEU A 93 5.39 -1.99 3.46
N VAL A 94 4.81 -0.80 3.60
CA VAL A 94 5.51 0.36 4.19
C VAL A 94 5.01 0.58 5.61
N VAL A 95 5.90 0.44 6.58
CA VAL A 95 5.58 0.73 7.98
C VAL A 95 5.99 2.16 8.33
N THR A 96 5.04 2.99 8.74
CA THR A 96 5.26 4.38 9.17
C THR A 96 4.84 4.58 10.61
N ASN A 97 5.76 5.07 11.44
CA ASN A 97 5.48 5.34 12.85
C ASN A 97 5.83 6.80 13.18
N PRO A 98 5.12 7.43 14.13
CA PRO A 98 5.50 8.75 14.59
C PRO A 98 6.93 8.71 15.14
N ARG A 99 7.75 9.67 14.73
CA ARG A 99 9.06 9.86 15.36
C ARG A 99 8.78 10.27 16.80
N ARG A 100 9.25 9.49 17.80
CA ARG A 100 9.31 10.02 19.18
C ARG A 100 10.15 11.29 19.12
N PRO A 101 9.66 12.44 19.63
CA PRO A 101 10.53 13.59 19.83
C PRO A 101 11.68 13.11 20.72
N GLN A 102 12.92 13.24 20.26
CA GLN A 102 14.05 13.12 21.18
C GLN A 102 13.90 14.30 22.14
N ALA A 103 13.64 14.00 23.42
CA ALA A 103 13.77 14.99 24.46
C ALA A 103 15.21 15.51 24.38
N SER A 104 15.36 16.80 24.07
CA SER A 104 16.61 17.53 24.20
C SER A 104 16.83 17.90 25.66
#